data_AF-A0A7C9IVN0-F1
#
_entry.id   AF-A0A7C9IVN0-F1
#
_cell.length_a   1.000
_cell.length_b   1.000
_cell.length_c   1.000
_cell.angle_alpha   90.00
_cell.angle_beta   90.00
_cell.angle_gamma   90.00
#
_symmetry.space_group_name_H-M   'P 1'
#
loop_
_entity.id
_entity.type
_entity.pdbx_description
1 polymer ?
#
loop_
_entity_poly.entity_id
_entity_poly.type
_entity_poly.pdbx_seq_one_letter_code
_entity_poly.pdbx_strand_id
1 'polypeptide(L)'
;MDNDKFIRDLNTNLEFFSPPPNLPHDSQFIENAILRELGPYFRHVDKLHEILYFKTHIWECAIFLSLKNRPEKLELFNEIFSIVNNAHSSNTYLFSHYLRSTWQSIREALKNFTDLYFLQRKKELTPTRLSVKISFQEIGLIIEESLSHFVKHISYLLHAHSHGEPLNLTGDITLGKATYILSSNAKLKQLTHPAPLHIPLNQLRNIAYHSNYTIQNDPSTSICTYGSNNKIHVQYADIIKTIIELIDLYNILKTANSFYTVDNENFVHDLMATSTVTTETIIATISEILTYNKLQIQEFEHTSNRWKITILDPYARQNDDIKNILRDTLQAISFLSG
;
A
#
# COMPACT_ATOMS: atom_id res chain seq x y z
N MET A 1 -0.01 -20.88 -31.46
CA MET A 1 0.45 -20.52 -30.10
C MET A 1 -0.71 -20.80 -29.17
N ASP A 2 -0.47 -21.57 -28.12
CA ASP A 2 -1.50 -22.05 -27.21
C ASP A 2 -1.90 -20.93 -26.23
N ASN A 3 -3.05 -20.29 -26.49
CA ASN A 3 -3.56 -19.18 -25.69
C ASN A 3 -3.76 -19.57 -24.21
N ASP A 4 -3.98 -20.85 -23.92
CA ASP A 4 -4.18 -21.36 -22.56
C ASP A 4 -2.87 -21.48 -21.77
N LYS A 5 -1.72 -21.52 -22.46
CA LYS A 5 -0.40 -21.46 -21.83
C LYS A 5 -0.01 -20.02 -21.49
N PHE A 6 -0.32 -19.07 -22.38
CA PHE A 6 -0.09 -17.64 -22.15
C PHE A 6 -0.96 -17.08 -21.01
N ILE A 7 -2.23 -17.52 -20.91
CA ILE A 7 -3.12 -17.16 -19.79
C ILE A 7 -2.66 -17.83 -18.48
N ARG A 8 -2.12 -19.07 -18.53
CA ARG A 8 -1.52 -19.72 -17.34
C ARG A 8 -0.27 -19.00 -16.84
N ASP A 9 0.62 -18.59 -17.74
CA ASP A 9 1.85 -17.88 -17.40
C ASP A 9 1.58 -16.44 -16.87
N LEU A 10 0.46 -15.83 -17.27
CA LEU A 10 -0.09 -14.59 -16.69
C LEU A 10 -0.69 -14.82 -15.30
N ASN A 11 -1.42 -15.92 -15.09
CA ASN A 11 -2.03 -16.26 -13.80
C ASN A 11 -0.98 -16.59 -12.72
N THR A 12 0.18 -17.14 -13.07
CA THR A 12 1.27 -17.42 -12.11
C THR A 12 2.05 -16.19 -11.68
N ASN A 13 1.96 -15.06 -12.39
CA ASN A 13 2.69 -13.83 -12.07
C ASN A 13 1.78 -12.67 -11.59
N LEU A 14 0.48 -12.93 -11.42
CA LEU A 14 -0.53 -11.98 -10.90
C LEU A 14 -1.16 -12.46 -9.59
N GLU A 15 -0.57 -13.47 -8.92
CA GLU A 15 -0.95 -13.90 -7.56
C GLU A 15 -0.74 -12.82 -6.49
N PHE A 16 -0.20 -11.66 -6.85
CA PHE A 16 0.36 -10.72 -5.88
C PHE A 16 -0.66 -10.07 -4.93
N PHE A 17 -1.97 -10.09 -5.24
CA PHE A 17 -3.04 -9.79 -4.27
C PHE A 17 -4.36 -10.48 -4.60
N SER A 18 -4.32 -11.70 -5.17
CA SER A 18 -5.53 -12.53 -5.10
C SER A 18 -5.67 -12.98 -3.65
N PRO A 19 -6.80 -12.71 -2.95
CA PRO A 19 -7.10 -13.46 -1.73
C PRO A 19 -6.92 -14.95 -2.08
N PRO A 20 -6.26 -15.74 -1.21
CA PRO A 20 -5.78 -17.08 -1.55
C PRO A 20 -6.83 -17.84 -2.37
N PRO A 21 -6.44 -18.55 -3.44
CA PRO A 21 -7.38 -19.15 -4.41
C PRO A 21 -8.41 -20.10 -3.78
N ASN A 22 -8.23 -20.46 -2.51
CA ASN A 22 -9.06 -21.37 -1.72
C ASN A 22 -9.77 -20.70 -0.52
N LEU A 23 -10.05 -19.39 -0.55
CA LEU A 23 -11.01 -18.83 0.42
C LEU A 23 -12.41 -19.37 0.10
N PRO A 24 -13.07 -20.07 1.04
CA PRO A 24 -14.43 -20.55 0.83
C PRO A 24 -15.34 -19.39 0.40
N HIS A 25 -16.19 -19.59 -0.60
CA HIS A 25 -17.18 -18.61 -1.03
C HIS A 25 -18.28 -18.34 0.02
N ASP A 26 -18.21 -19.00 1.18
CA ASP A 26 -19.07 -18.74 2.32
C ASP A 26 -18.59 -17.48 3.03
N SER A 27 -19.33 -16.38 2.84
CA SER A 27 -19.07 -15.08 3.47
C SER A 27 -18.95 -15.18 4.99
N GLN A 28 -19.68 -16.11 5.62
CA GLN A 28 -19.66 -16.32 7.05
C GLN A 28 -18.35 -16.98 7.53
N PHE A 29 -17.77 -17.86 6.70
CA PHE A 29 -16.45 -18.43 6.98
C PHE A 29 -15.36 -17.36 6.90
N ILE A 30 -15.40 -16.49 5.88
CA ILE A 30 -14.42 -15.42 5.69
C ILE A 30 -14.51 -14.41 6.85
N GLU A 31 -15.72 -14.02 7.24
CA GLU A 31 -15.94 -13.10 8.37
C GLU A 31 -15.41 -13.67 9.68
N ASN A 32 -15.70 -14.94 9.97
CA ASN A 32 -15.18 -15.61 11.17
C ASN A 32 -13.65 -15.75 11.15
N ALA A 33 -13.06 -16.01 9.98
CA ALA A 33 -11.60 -16.02 9.83
C ALA A 33 -11.01 -14.63 10.08
N ILE A 34 -11.61 -13.56 9.53
CA ILE A 34 -11.17 -12.19 9.79
C ILE A 34 -11.25 -11.88 11.29
N LEU A 35 -12.38 -12.12 11.94
CA LEU A 35 -12.54 -11.88 13.38
C LEU A 35 -11.49 -12.60 14.22
N ARG A 36 -11.23 -13.87 13.92
CA ARG A 36 -10.23 -14.67 14.64
C ARG A 36 -8.81 -14.15 14.44
N GLU A 37 -8.44 -13.83 13.20
CA GLU A 37 -7.05 -13.47 12.86
C GLU A 37 -6.71 -12.01 13.17
N LEU A 38 -7.70 -11.11 13.06
CA LEU A 38 -7.53 -9.67 13.27
C LEU A 38 -7.96 -9.20 14.65
N GLY A 39 -8.80 -9.94 15.37
CA GLY A 39 -9.21 -9.60 16.74
C GLY A 39 -8.05 -9.17 17.67
N PRO A 40 -6.87 -9.82 17.66
CA PRO A 40 -5.73 -9.39 18.47
C PRO A 40 -5.16 -8.00 18.17
N TYR A 41 -5.51 -7.41 17.01
CA TYR A 41 -5.04 -6.10 16.57
C TYR A 41 -6.03 -4.97 16.88
N PHE A 42 -7.21 -5.28 17.43
CA PHE A 42 -8.23 -4.30 17.78
C PHE A 42 -8.51 -4.36 19.28
N ARG A 43 -8.49 -3.21 19.95
CA ARG A 43 -8.96 -3.08 21.33
C ARG A 43 -10.49 -3.07 21.37
N HIS A 44 -11.12 -2.52 20.34
CA HIS A 44 -12.57 -2.39 20.18
C HIS A 44 -13.04 -3.35 19.08
N VAL A 45 -13.33 -4.61 19.44
CA VAL A 45 -13.71 -5.67 18.49
C VAL A 45 -15.00 -5.33 17.73
N ASP A 46 -15.88 -4.53 18.31
CA ASP A 46 -17.06 -3.94 17.66
C ASP A 46 -16.71 -3.15 16.40
N LYS A 47 -15.56 -2.45 16.38
CA LYS A 47 -15.06 -1.77 15.18
C LYS A 47 -14.68 -2.73 14.05
N LEU A 48 -14.17 -3.91 14.39
CA LEU A 48 -13.91 -4.96 13.40
C LEU A 48 -15.23 -5.55 12.86
N HIS A 49 -16.28 -5.63 13.67
CA HIS A 49 -17.62 -5.99 13.19
C HIS A 49 -18.21 -4.93 12.25
N GLU A 50 -18.02 -3.64 12.53
CA GLU A 50 -18.44 -2.54 11.64
C GLU A 50 -17.74 -2.63 10.27
N ILE A 51 -16.41 -2.82 10.25
CA ILE A 51 -15.62 -3.09 9.02
C ILE A 51 -16.26 -4.22 8.21
N LEU A 52 -16.56 -5.35 8.85
CA LEU A 52 -17.10 -6.52 8.17
C LEU A 52 -18.53 -6.31 7.67
N TYR A 53 -19.36 -5.60 8.45
CA TYR A 53 -20.75 -5.35 8.10
C TYR A 53 -20.87 -4.35 6.94
N PHE A 54 -20.15 -3.23 7.02
CA PHE A 54 -20.18 -2.19 5.99
C PHE A 54 -19.21 -2.44 4.84
N LYS A 55 -18.40 -3.51 4.91
CA LYS A 55 -17.33 -3.85 3.96
C LYS A 55 -16.32 -2.70 3.76
N THR A 56 -16.20 -1.81 4.74
CA THR A 56 -15.16 -0.77 4.75
C THR A 56 -13.83 -1.41 5.13
N HIS A 57 -12.72 -0.96 4.54
CA HIS A 57 -11.39 -1.52 4.81
C HIS A 57 -11.22 -3.04 4.57
N ILE A 58 -12.11 -3.65 3.76
CA ILE A 58 -12.03 -5.10 3.46
C ILE A 58 -10.75 -5.46 2.71
N TRP A 59 -10.21 -4.50 1.95
CA TRP A 59 -8.92 -4.62 1.29
C TRP A 59 -7.78 -4.79 2.29
N GLU A 60 -7.69 -3.93 3.30
CA GLU A 60 -6.71 -4.02 4.39
C GLU A 60 -6.80 -5.35 5.12
N CYS A 61 -8.02 -5.85 5.37
CA CYS A 61 -8.20 -7.19 5.94
C CYS A 61 -7.61 -8.28 5.04
N ALA A 62 -7.87 -8.22 3.73
CA ALA A 62 -7.33 -9.18 2.77
C ALA A 62 -5.80 -9.09 2.65
N ILE A 63 -5.23 -7.87 2.64
CA ILE A 63 -3.79 -7.63 2.69
C ILE A 63 -3.21 -8.32 3.91
N PHE A 64 -3.73 -8.05 5.10
CA PHE A 64 -3.23 -8.64 6.34
C PHE A 64 -3.29 -10.18 6.32
N LEU A 65 -4.42 -10.75 5.89
CA LEU A 65 -4.55 -12.21 5.77
C LEU A 65 -3.52 -12.80 4.80
N SER A 66 -3.20 -12.11 3.70
CA SER A 66 -2.15 -12.54 2.77
C SER A 66 -0.74 -12.50 3.38
N LEU A 67 -0.50 -11.65 4.40
CA LEU A 67 0.78 -11.59 5.10
C LEU A 67 1.03 -12.84 5.95
N LYS A 68 -0.03 -13.55 6.36
CA LYS A 68 0.10 -14.80 7.15
C LYS A 68 0.92 -15.87 6.43
N ASN A 69 0.92 -15.86 5.10
CA ASN A 69 1.71 -16.76 4.27
C ASN A 69 3.12 -16.21 3.96
N ARG A 70 3.48 -15.05 4.51
CA ARG A 70 4.73 -14.31 4.26
C ARG A 70 5.34 -13.84 5.59
N PRO A 71 6.01 -14.73 6.35
CA PRO A 71 6.44 -14.47 7.73
C PRO A 71 7.25 -13.17 7.90
N GLU A 72 8.20 -12.91 7.00
CA GLU A 72 9.02 -11.68 7.04
C GLU A 72 8.18 -10.40 6.90
N LYS A 73 7.16 -10.44 6.03
CA LYS A 73 6.23 -9.31 5.82
C LYS A 73 5.29 -9.13 7.00
N LEU A 74 4.83 -10.23 7.59
CA LEU A 74 4.01 -10.19 8.80
C LEU A 74 4.80 -9.63 9.98
N GLU A 75 6.07 -10.00 10.13
CA GLU A 75 6.95 -9.43 11.14
C GLU A 75 7.13 -7.92 10.95
N LEU A 76 7.38 -7.48 9.71
CA LEU A 76 7.46 -6.06 9.39
C LEU A 76 6.16 -5.32 9.74
N PHE A 77 5.00 -5.88 9.36
CA PHE A 77 3.70 -5.32 9.73
C PHE A 77 3.54 -5.20 11.24
N ASN A 78 3.85 -6.26 11.99
CA ASN A 78 3.72 -6.27 13.45
C ASN A 78 4.63 -5.21 14.11
N GLU A 79 5.85 -5.04 13.60
CA GLU A 79 6.78 -4.02 14.09
C GLU A 79 6.22 -2.60 13.82
N ILE A 80 5.75 -2.33 12.61
CA ILE A 80 5.14 -1.04 12.25
C ILE A 80 3.91 -0.78 13.13
N PHE A 81 3.00 -1.75 13.24
CA PHE A 81 1.78 -1.62 14.03
C PHE A 81 2.07 -1.41 15.52
N SER A 82 3.09 -2.09 16.05
CA SER A 82 3.58 -1.91 17.41
C SER A 82 4.11 -0.49 17.63
N ILE A 83 4.90 0.05 16.69
CA ILE A 83 5.39 1.44 16.75
C ILE A 83 4.21 2.42 16.82
N VAL A 84 3.20 2.26 15.97
CA VAL A 84 2.03 3.15 15.94
C VAL A 84 1.30 3.13 17.29
N ASN A 85 0.96 1.95 17.80
CA ASN A 85 0.24 1.79 19.07
C ASN A 85 1.03 2.26 20.29
N ASN A 86 2.32 1.93 20.34
CA ASN A 86 3.17 2.26 21.47
C ASN A 86 3.51 3.75 21.47
N ALA A 87 3.65 4.40 20.32
CA ALA A 87 3.86 5.85 20.24
C ALA A 87 2.70 6.62 20.88
N HIS A 88 1.45 6.23 20.57
CA HIS A 88 0.27 6.84 21.20
C HIS A 88 0.26 6.65 22.72
N SER A 89 0.60 5.45 23.18
CA SER A 89 0.56 5.09 24.61
C SER A 89 1.74 5.66 25.40
N SER A 90 2.89 5.87 24.75
CA SER A 90 4.14 6.36 25.38
C SER A 90 4.16 7.88 25.52
N ASN A 91 3.78 8.60 24.46
CA ASN A 91 3.80 10.07 24.46
C ASN A 91 2.68 10.61 23.57
N THR A 92 1.47 10.65 24.13
CA THR A 92 0.25 11.10 23.44
C THR A 92 0.39 12.51 22.86
N TYR A 93 1.13 13.41 23.53
CA TYR A 93 1.36 14.77 23.04
C TYR A 93 2.16 14.78 21.74
N LEU A 94 3.34 14.14 21.72
CA LEU A 94 4.17 14.07 20.52
C LEU A 94 3.48 13.26 19.42
N PHE A 95 2.81 12.17 19.78
CA PHE A 95 1.99 11.39 18.85
C PHE A 95 0.95 12.26 18.15
N SER A 96 0.16 13.02 18.91
CA SER A 96 -0.87 13.92 18.39
C SER A 96 -0.27 14.99 17.48
N HIS A 97 0.87 15.56 17.87
CA HIS A 97 1.57 16.56 17.09
C HIS A 97 2.04 15.99 15.73
N TYR A 98 2.69 14.82 15.74
CA TYR A 98 3.19 14.17 14.53
C TYR A 98 2.08 13.65 13.63
N LEU A 99 1.02 13.09 14.21
CA LEU A 99 -0.13 12.65 13.45
C LEU A 99 -0.77 13.85 12.72
N ARG A 100 -0.99 14.99 13.40
CA ARG A 100 -1.50 16.21 12.76
C ARG A 100 -0.57 16.74 11.65
N SER A 101 0.74 16.78 11.89
CA SER A 101 1.67 17.37 10.93
C SER A 101 1.86 16.52 9.67
N THR A 102 1.64 15.21 9.75
CA THR A 102 1.82 14.28 8.63
C THR A 102 0.52 13.83 7.97
N TRP A 103 -0.64 14.11 8.58
CA TRP A 103 -1.94 13.63 8.10
C TRP A 103 -2.24 14.02 6.66
N GLN A 104 -2.03 15.29 6.29
CA GLN A 104 -2.31 15.72 4.92
C GLN A 104 -1.45 14.95 3.92
N SER A 105 -0.17 14.75 4.21
CA SER A 105 0.73 13.97 3.36
C SER A 105 0.32 12.50 3.26
N ILE A 106 -0.15 11.89 4.35
CA ILE A 106 -0.71 10.53 4.34
C ILE A 106 -1.97 10.50 3.47
N ARG A 107 -2.86 11.48 3.59
CA ARG A 107 -4.07 11.56 2.75
C ARG A 107 -3.73 11.66 1.27
N GLU A 108 -2.75 12.48 0.88
CA GLU A 108 -2.29 12.53 -0.51
C GLU A 108 -1.75 11.16 -0.98
N ALA A 109 -0.94 10.48 -0.15
CA ALA A 109 -0.45 9.14 -0.45
C ALA A 109 -1.57 8.09 -0.64
N LEU A 110 -2.68 8.24 0.09
CA LEU A 110 -3.83 7.34 0.00
C LEU A 110 -4.62 7.53 -1.30
N LYS A 111 -4.66 8.74 -1.86
CA LYS A 111 -5.33 9.01 -3.15
C LYS A 111 -4.69 8.24 -4.30
N ASN A 112 -3.39 7.98 -4.20
CA ASN A 112 -2.61 7.32 -5.23
C ASN A 112 -2.85 5.81 -5.33
N PHE A 113 -3.69 5.22 -4.45
CA PHE A 113 -4.00 3.79 -4.48
C PHE A 113 -4.43 3.30 -5.87
N THR A 114 -5.33 4.04 -6.52
CA THR A 114 -5.86 3.69 -7.84
C THR A 114 -4.77 3.68 -8.91
N ASP A 115 -3.86 4.65 -8.86
CA ASP A 115 -2.73 4.72 -9.77
C ASP A 115 -1.76 3.55 -9.55
N LEU A 116 -1.44 3.25 -8.30
CA LEU A 116 -0.63 2.08 -7.92
C LEU A 116 -1.26 0.76 -8.39
N TYR A 117 -2.58 0.64 -8.28
CA TYR A 117 -3.32 -0.52 -8.77
C TYR A 117 -3.15 -0.70 -10.28
N PHE A 118 -3.29 0.36 -11.08
CA PHE A 118 -3.12 0.28 -12.53
C PHE A 118 -1.67 0.02 -12.94
N LEU A 119 -0.70 0.58 -12.22
CA LEU A 119 0.73 0.33 -12.43
C LEU A 119 1.09 -1.15 -12.21
N GLN A 120 0.46 -1.82 -11.25
CA GLN A 120 0.70 -3.24 -11.00
C GLN A 120 0.26 -4.13 -12.18
N ARG A 121 -0.75 -3.72 -12.96
CA ARG A 121 -1.33 -4.54 -14.03
C ARG A 121 -0.62 -4.44 -15.39
N LYS A 122 0.06 -3.34 -15.68
CA LYS A 122 0.61 -3.03 -17.03
C LYS A 122 2.04 -3.53 -17.27
N LYS A 123 2.46 -4.62 -16.64
CA LYS A 123 3.87 -5.04 -16.70
C LYS A 123 4.12 -5.95 -17.89
N GLU A 124 4.55 -5.36 -19.00
CA GLU A 124 5.19 -6.10 -20.08
C GLU A 124 6.52 -6.68 -19.60
N LEU A 125 6.70 -7.99 -19.74
CA LEU A 125 7.94 -8.66 -19.31
C LEU A 125 9.08 -8.45 -20.30
N THR A 126 8.80 -7.96 -21.51
CA THR A 126 9.79 -7.83 -22.57
C THR A 126 10.60 -6.54 -22.37
N PRO A 127 11.90 -6.63 -22.03
CA PRO A 127 12.71 -5.45 -21.81
C PRO A 127 12.97 -4.72 -23.13
N THR A 128 12.43 -3.52 -23.24
CA THR A 128 12.83 -2.49 -24.21
C THR A 128 13.46 -1.30 -23.48
N ARG A 129 14.27 -0.50 -24.17
CA ARG A 129 14.83 0.74 -23.57
C ARG A 129 13.74 1.66 -22.99
N LEU A 130 12.58 1.72 -23.65
CA LEU A 130 11.43 2.49 -23.19
C LEU A 130 10.82 1.88 -21.91
N SER A 131 10.57 0.58 -21.90
CA SER A 131 10.01 -0.12 -20.72
C SER A 131 10.90 0.01 -19.48
N VAL A 132 12.23 -0.08 -19.63
CA VAL A 132 13.19 0.09 -18.53
C VAL A 132 13.11 1.52 -17.97
N LYS A 133 13.07 2.51 -18.85
CA LYS A 133 12.94 3.93 -18.46
C LYS A 133 11.64 4.18 -17.71
N ILE A 134 10.52 3.67 -18.22
CA ILE A 134 9.21 3.79 -17.58
C ILE A 134 9.24 3.11 -16.20
N SER A 135 9.77 1.89 -16.09
CA SER A 135 9.86 1.19 -14.80
C SER A 135 10.72 1.92 -13.76
N PHE A 136 11.83 2.55 -14.16
CA PHE A 136 12.55 3.42 -13.22
C PHE A 136 11.75 4.65 -12.81
N GLN A 137 11.01 5.28 -13.74
CA GLN A 137 10.13 6.40 -13.41
C GLN A 137 9.03 5.98 -12.43
N GLU A 138 8.43 4.80 -12.62
CA GLU A 138 7.45 4.22 -11.71
C GLU A 138 8.02 4.02 -10.30
N ILE A 139 9.25 3.50 -10.16
CA ILE A 139 9.93 3.43 -8.86
C ILE A 139 10.00 4.81 -8.19
N GLY A 140 10.38 5.84 -8.95
CA GLY A 140 10.46 7.21 -8.46
C GLY A 140 9.11 7.71 -7.95
N LEU A 141 8.05 7.55 -8.75
CA LEU A 141 6.69 7.98 -8.43
C LEU A 141 6.15 7.26 -7.19
N ILE A 142 6.27 5.93 -7.12
CA ILE A 142 5.81 5.15 -5.96
C ILE A 142 6.52 5.60 -4.68
N ILE A 143 7.83 5.84 -4.76
CA ILE A 143 8.59 6.29 -3.58
C ILE A 143 8.18 7.70 -3.18
N GLU A 144 8.17 8.65 -4.10
CA GLU A 144 7.95 10.07 -3.77
C GLU A 144 6.51 10.33 -3.35
N GLU A 145 5.54 9.87 -4.16
CA GLU A 145 4.13 10.23 -4.03
C GLU A 145 3.38 9.33 -3.05
N SER A 146 3.95 8.19 -2.66
CA SER A 146 3.27 7.23 -1.76
C SER A 146 4.11 6.85 -0.55
N LEU A 147 5.21 6.14 -0.74
CA LEU A 147 5.98 5.58 0.38
C LEU A 147 6.66 6.64 1.24
N SER A 148 7.14 7.74 0.66
CA SER A 148 7.91 8.75 1.39
C SER A 148 7.11 9.32 2.56
N HIS A 149 5.82 9.58 2.34
CA HIS A 149 4.91 10.11 3.35
C HIS A 149 4.76 9.17 4.55
N PHE A 150 4.52 7.88 4.29
CA PHE A 150 4.42 6.87 5.34
C PHE A 150 5.75 6.60 6.05
N VAL A 151 6.86 6.51 5.30
CA VAL A 151 8.19 6.29 5.87
C VAL A 151 8.58 7.41 6.82
N LYS A 152 8.32 8.66 6.43
CA LYS A 152 8.50 9.81 7.32
C LYS A 152 7.61 9.71 8.55
N HIS A 153 6.31 9.45 8.36
CA HIS A 153 5.36 9.29 9.46
C HIS A 153 5.81 8.25 10.48
N ILE A 154 6.16 7.04 10.05
CA ILE A 154 6.64 5.98 10.96
C ILE A 154 7.91 6.38 11.70
N SER A 155 8.82 7.13 11.07
CA SER A 155 10.03 7.61 11.77
C SER A 155 9.73 8.66 12.85
N TYR A 156 8.72 9.51 12.64
CA TYR A 156 8.20 10.40 13.70
C TYR A 156 7.57 9.59 14.84
N LEU A 157 6.77 8.57 14.54
CA LEU A 157 6.14 7.73 15.57
C LEU A 157 7.16 6.89 16.34
N LEU A 158 8.20 6.38 15.67
CA LEU A 158 9.30 5.69 16.34
C LEU A 158 10.02 6.62 17.33
N HIS A 159 10.16 7.90 16.99
CA HIS A 159 10.69 8.90 17.91
C HIS A 159 9.77 9.11 19.12
N ALA A 160 8.47 9.30 18.90
CA ALA A 160 7.50 9.42 19.99
C ALA A 160 7.45 8.17 20.91
N HIS A 161 7.66 6.98 20.34
CA HIS A 161 7.76 5.73 21.08
C HIS A 161 9.03 5.64 21.96
N SER A 162 10.18 6.08 21.46
CA SER A 162 11.49 5.81 22.07
C SER A 162 11.91 6.77 23.20
N HIS A 163 11.10 7.76 23.57
CA HIS A 163 11.32 8.71 24.67
C HIS A 163 12.61 9.56 24.59
N GLY A 164 13.43 9.42 23.54
CA GLY A 164 14.61 10.27 23.36
C GLY A 164 14.19 11.70 23.12
N GLU A 165 14.97 12.67 23.62
CA GLU A 165 14.78 14.11 23.46
C GLU A 165 14.10 14.46 22.13
N PRO A 166 13.20 15.46 22.08
CA PRO A 166 12.58 15.87 20.83
C PRO A 166 13.69 15.90 19.79
N LEU A 167 13.64 14.99 18.81
CA LEU A 167 14.45 15.17 17.63
C LEU A 167 14.17 16.64 17.29
N ASN A 168 15.21 17.46 17.16
CA ASN A 168 15.07 18.81 16.64
C ASN A 168 14.59 18.65 15.18
N LEU A 169 13.35 18.22 15.03
CA LEU A 169 12.51 18.19 13.85
C LEU A 169 11.78 19.52 13.88
N THR A 170 12.58 20.58 14.02
CA THR A 170 12.19 21.88 13.51
C THR A 170 12.15 21.70 11.99
N GLY A 171 11.02 21.24 11.46
CA GLY A 171 10.78 21.02 10.03
C GLY A 171 10.49 19.58 9.60
N ASP A 172 10.07 19.45 8.34
CA ASP A 172 9.82 18.18 7.66
C ASP A 172 11.13 17.41 7.47
N ILE A 173 11.17 16.16 7.95
CA ILE A 173 12.32 15.29 7.76
C ILE A 173 12.47 14.90 6.30
N THR A 174 13.71 14.84 5.80
CA THR A 174 13.97 14.33 4.46
C THR A 174 13.80 12.81 4.43
N LEU A 175 13.44 12.26 3.25
CA LEU A 175 13.36 10.81 3.05
C LEU A 175 14.69 10.11 3.42
N GLY A 176 15.83 10.73 3.14
CA GLY A 176 17.14 10.21 3.53
C GLY A 176 17.31 10.08 5.04
N LYS A 177 16.89 11.09 5.82
CA LYS A 177 16.95 11.05 7.29
C LYS A 177 15.98 10.02 7.85
N ALA A 178 14.75 9.95 7.34
CA ALA A 178 13.78 8.92 7.73
C ALA A 178 14.30 7.50 7.43
N THR A 179 14.84 7.28 6.23
CA THR A 179 15.45 5.99 5.83
C THR A 179 16.58 5.59 6.77
N TYR A 180 17.43 6.53 7.17
CA TYR A 180 18.53 6.28 8.11
C TYR A 180 18.05 5.93 9.53
N ILE A 181 17.06 6.69 10.06
CA ILE A 181 16.48 6.43 11.38
C ILE A 181 15.86 5.03 11.42
N LEU A 182 15.03 4.69 10.43
CA LEU A 182 14.35 3.41 10.40
C LEU A 182 15.30 2.25 10.13
N SER A 183 16.33 2.42 9.29
CA SER A 183 17.29 1.34 8.98
C SER A 183 18.18 0.93 10.16
N SER A 184 18.24 1.76 11.21
CA SER A 184 18.90 1.42 12.47
C SER A 184 18.15 0.34 13.25
N ASN A 185 16.86 0.14 12.99
CA ASN A 185 16.10 -1.01 13.48
C ASN A 185 16.16 -2.15 12.44
N ALA A 186 16.77 -3.28 12.83
CA ALA A 186 16.95 -4.43 11.95
C ALA A 186 15.64 -4.95 11.34
N LYS A 187 14.53 -4.89 12.09
CA LYS A 187 13.20 -5.33 11.62
C LYS A 187 12.56 -4.39 10.59
N LEU A 188 13.00 -3.14 10.55
CA LEU A 188 12.53 -2.13 9.58
C LEU A 188 13.48 -2.00 8.37
N LYS A 189 14.53 -2.84 8.30
CA LYS A 189 15.49 -2.79 7.20
C LYS A 189 14.84 -3.08 5.86
N GLN A 190 13.89 -4.02 5.80
CA GLN A 190 13.16 -4.34 4.57
C GLN A 190 12.35 -3.14 4.05
N LEU A 191 11.74 -2.36 4.95
CA LEU A 191 11.03 -1.13 4.59
C LEU A 191 11.95 -0.09 3.95
N THR A 192 13.20 -0.01 4.40
CA THR A 192 14.16 1.01 3.95
C THR A 192 15.05 0.57 2.79
N HIS A 193 15.22 -0.75 2.60
CA HIS A 193 16.09 -1.38 1.60
C HIS A 193 15.33 -2.52 0.91
N PRO A 194 14.32 -2.19 0.08
CA PRO A 194 13.44 -3.18 -0.52
C PRO A 194 14.22 -4.17 -1.40
N ALA A 195 13.82 -5.44 -1.33
CA ALA A 195 14.31 -6.48 -2.22
C ALA A 195 13.81 -6.27 -3.66
N PRO A 196 14.44 -6.92 -4.67
CA PRO A 196 15.72 -7.62 -4.61
C PRO A 196 16.94 -6.68 -4.63
N LEU A 197 16.76 -5.39 -4.90
CA LEU A 197 17.88 -4.48 -5.10
C LEU A 197 18.62 -4.12 -3.81
N HIS A 198 17.93 -4.15 -2.66
CA HIS A 198 18.48 -3.79 -1.35
C HIS A 198 19.17 -2.41 -1.31
N ILE A 199 18.75 -1.51 -2.20
CA ILE A 199 19.21 -0.12 -2.25
C ILE A 199 18.34 0.70 -1.29
N PRO A 200 18.91 1.64 -0.50
CA PRO A 200 18.13 2.55 0.32
C PRO A 200 17.05 3.29 -0.48
N LEU A 201 15.84 3.45 0.06
CA LEU A 201 14.71 4.11 -0.63
C LEU A 201 15.06 5.49 -1.21
N ASN A 202 15.76 6.33 -0.44
CA ASN A 202 16.20 7.64 -0.93
C ASN A 202 17.15 7.54 -2.13
N GLN A 203 17.97 6.49 -2.20
CA GLN A 203 18.88 6.26 -3.33
C GLN A 203 18.14 5.67 -4.53
N LEU A 204 17.17 4.77 -4.34
CA LEU A 204 16.28 4.30 -5.41
C LEU A 204 15.55 5.46 -6.08
N ARG A 205 14.98 6.35 -5.26
CA ARG A 205 14.33 7.58 -5.71
C ARG A 205 15.30 8.47 -6.50
N ASN A 206 16.54 8.63 -6.04
CA ASN A 206 17.53 9.40 -6.78
C ASN A 206 17.95 8.74 -8.11
N ILE A 207 18.09 7.42 -8.15
CA ILE A 207 18.37 6.68 -9.39
C ILE A 207 17.26 6.94 -10.42
N ALA A 208 16.00 6.82 -9.99
CA ALA A 208 14.83 7.07 -10.81
C ALA A 208 14.77 8.50 -11.37
N TYR A 209 14.85 9.52 -10.50
CA TYR A 209 14.64 10.91 -10.90
C TYR A 209 15.83 11.56 -11.61
N HIS A 210 17.06 11.24 -11.19
CA HIS A 210 18.25 11.85 -11.78
C HIS A 210 18.82 11.05 -12.95
N SER A 211 18.11 10.01 -13.39
CA SER A 211 18.58 9.11 -14.44
C SER A 211 19.99 8.57 -14.16
N ASN A 212 20.28 8.25 -12.89
CA ASN A 212 21.58 7.67 -12.51
C ASN A 212 21.63 6.18 -12.85
N TYR A 213 21.21 5.84 -14.07
CA TYR A 213 21.28 4.49 -14.63
C TYR A 213 21.67 4.56 -16.11
N THR A 214 22.35 3.53 -16.58
CA THR A 214 22.72 3.37 -17.99
C THR A 214 22.24 2.02 -18.49
N ILE A 215 21.29 2.04 -19.42
CA ILE A 215 20.79 0.85 -20.11
C ILE A 215 21.88 0.35 -21.05
N GLN A 216 22.29 -0.91 -20.89
CA GLN A 216 23.33 -1.53 -21.71
C GLN A 216 22.82 -1.82 -23.13
N ASN A 217 23.67 -2.43 -23.96
CA ASN A 217 23.29 -2.88 -25.30
C ASN A 217 22.15 -3.90 -25.26
N ASP A 218 22.16 -4.77 -24.25
CA ASP A 218 21.01 -5.61 -23.90
C ASP A 218 20.09 -4.84 -22.93
N PRO A 219 18.84 -4.51 -23.33
CA PRO A 219 17.88 -3.80 -22.49
C PRO A 219 17.48 -4.59 -21.23
N SER A 220 17.77 -5.90 -21.15
CA SER A 220 17.55 -6.68 -19.95
C SER A 220 18.46 -6.25 -18.79
N THR A 221 19.54 -5.50 -19.07
CA THR A 221 20.54 -5.09 -18.08
C THR A 221 20.74 -3.59 -18.02
N SER A 222 20.86 -3.06 -16.81
CA SER A 222 21.19 -1.66 -16.53
C SER A 222 22.29 -1.57 -15.49
N ILE A 223 23.09 -0.51 -15.55
CA ILE A 223 24.05 -0.16 -14.50
C ILE A 223 23.49 1.03 -13.75
N CYS A 224 23.17 0.88 -12.47
CA CYS A 224 22.73 1.97 -11.61
C CYS A 224 23.93 2.52 -10.83
N THR A 225 23.98 3.84 -10.66
CA THR A 225 24.99 4.54 -9.85
C THR A 225 24.32 5.30 -8.71
N TYR A 226 24.81 5.15 -7.49
CA TYR A 226 24.25 5.85 -6.32
C TYR A 226 25.28 6.06 -5.21
N GLY A 227 24.95 6.94 -4.24
CA GLY A 227 25.86 7.31 -3.14
C GLY A 227 27.21 7.84 -3.65
N SER A 228 28.30 7.44 -2.98
CA SER A 228 29.68 7.78 -3.32
C SER A 228 30.22 6.96 -4.51
N ASN A 229 29.51 6.97 -5.64
CA ASN A 229 29.82 6.24 -6.88
C ASN A 229 29.72 4.71 -6.78
N ASN A 230 28.86 4.18 -5.91
CA ASN A 230 28.55 2.75 -5.95
C ASN A 230 27.87 2.43 -7.27
N LYS A 231 28.31 1.35 -7.93
CA LYS A 231 27.73 0.86 -9.18
C LYS A 231 27.22 -0.55 -8.97
N ILE A 232 26.00 -0.81 -9.42
CA ILE A 232 25.42 -2.14 -9.39
C ILE A 232 24.85 -2.50 -10.77
N HIS A 233 24.94 -3.77 -11.12
CA HIS A 233 24.25 -4.32 -12.27
C HIS A 233 22.85 -4.76 -11.85
N VAL A 234 21.86 -4.34 -12.62
CA VAL A 234 20.45 -4.59 -12.33
C VAL A 234 19.81 -5.24 -13.54
N GLN A 235 19.09 -6.34 -13.31
CA GLN A 235 18.26 -6.99 -14.31
C GLN A 235 16.90 -6.30 -14.39
N TYR A 236 16.31 -6.24 -15.58
CA TYR A 236 14.96 -5.70 -15.76
C TYR A 236 13.93 -6.40 -14.87
N ALA A 237 14.05 -7.73 -14.73
CA ALA A 237 13.23 -8.52 -13.81
C ALA A 237 13.33 -8.05 -12.36
N ASP A 238 14.51 -7.60 -11.91
CA ASP A 238 14.71 -7.10 -10.56
C ASP A 238 14.09 -5.71 -10.36
N ILE A 239 14.09 -4.86 -11.39
CA ILE A 239 13.36 -3.57 -11.39
C ILE A 239 11.87 -3.83 -11.21
N ILE A 240 11.31 -4.77 -11.99
CA ILE A 240 9.90 -5.14 -11.91
C ILE A 240 9.54 -5.69 -10.52
N LYS A 241 10.37 -6.57 -9.97
CA LYS A 241 10.20 -7.11 -8.61
C LYS A 241 10.30 -6.01 -7.55
N THR A 242 11.20 -5.05 -7.70
CA THR A 242 11.28 -3.89 -6.80
C THR A 242 10.02 -3.05 -6.84
N ILE A 243 9.42 -2.81 -8.02
CA ILE A 243 8.14 -2.10 -8.09
C ILE A 243 7.05 -2.86 -7.31
N ILE A 244 6.99 -4.19 -7.45
CA ILE A 244 6.04 -5.02 -6.68
C ILE A 244 6.31 -4.89 -5.17
N GLU A 245 7.58 -5.01 -4.77
CA GLU A 245 7.99 -4.88 -3.38
C GLU A 245 7.61 -3.52 -2.78
N LEU A 246 7.78 -2.43 -3.54
CA LEU A 246 7.40 -1.09 -3.10
C LEU A 246 5.88 -0.95 -2.89
N ILE A 247 5.07 -1.53 -3.77
CA ILE A 247 3.60 -1.58 -3.63
C ILE A 247 3.22 -2.41 -2.40
N ASP A 248 3.87 -3.55 -2.18
CA ASP A 248 3.67 -4.37 -0.99
C ASP A 248 3.97 -3.60 0.30
N LEU A 249 5.09 -2.88 0.34
CA LEU A 249 5.46 -2.04 1.48
C LEU A 249 4.44 -0.91 1.72
N TYR A 250 3.93 -0.30 0.66
CA TYR A 250 2.88 0.71 0.76
C TYR A 250 1.61 0.11 1.38
N ASN A 251 1.16 -1.04 0.89
CA ASN A 251 -0.02 -1.72 1.41
C ASN A 251 0.14 -2.12 2.89
N ILE A 252 1.34 -2.54 3.31
CA ILE A 252 1.64 -2.84 4.72
C ILE A 252 1.51 -1.59 5.59
N LEU A 253 2.11 -0.47 5.18
CA LEU A 253 2.05 0.80 5.91
C LEU A 253 0.61 1.33 5.99
N LYS A 254 -0.10 1.31 4.86
CA LYS A 254 -1.52 1.67 4.77
C LYS A 254 -2.36 0.83 5.72
N THR A 255 -2.24 -0.49 5.66
CA THR A 255 -3.01 -1.43 6.50
C THR A 255 -2.76 -1.18 7.99
N ALA A 256 -1.50 -1.00 8.39
CA ALA A 256 -1.17 -0.75 9.80
C ALA A 256 -1.78 0.58 10.29
N ASN A 257 -1.71 1.63 9.48
CA ASN A 257 -2.30 2.92 9.79
C ASN A 257 -3.84 2.88 9.81
N SER A 258 -4.46 2.16 8.88
CA SER A 258 -5.91 1.98 8.81
C SER A 258 -6.46 1.24 10.04
N PHE A 259 -5.85 0.12 10.44
CA PHE A 259 -6.29 -0.61 11.64
C PHE A 259 -6.21 0.24 12.89
N TYR A 260 -5.11 0.97 13.06
CA TYR A 260 -4.98 1.90 14.18
C TYR A 260 -6.07 2.99 14.15
N THR A 261 -6.30 3.58 12.97
CA THR A 261 -7.27 4.66 12.80
C THR A 261 -8.69 4.19 13.10
N VAL A 262 -9.08 3.01 12.62
CA VAL A 262 -10.42 2.46 12.89
C VAL A 262 -10.58 2.11 14.38
N ASP A 263 -9.57 1.48 15.00
CA ASP A 263 -9.63 1.13 16.42
C ASP A 263 -9.62 2.35 17.35
N ASN A 264 -9.19 3.52 16.86
CA ASN A 264 -9.08 4.78 17.60
C ASN A 264 -9.84 5.93 16.91
N GLU A 265 -10.94 5.60 16.21
CA GLU A 265 -11.66 6.53 15.33
C GLU A 265 -12.01 7.85 16.03
N ASN A 266 -12.61 7.80 17.22
CA ASN A 266 -13.01 9.00 17.97
C ASN A 266 -11.81 9.92 18.24
N PHE A 267 -10.68 9.35 18.67
CA PHE A 267 -9.47 10.13 18.93
C PHE A 267 -8.93 10.77 17.65
N VAL A 268 -8.87 10.00 16.55
CA VAL A 268 -8.37 10.53 15.27
C VAL A 268 -9.32 11.58 14.70
N HIS A 269 -10.62 11.36 14.80
CA HIS A 269 -11.66 12.29 14.37
C HIS A 269 -11.54 13.63 15.10
N ASP A 270 -11.43 13.60 16.44
CA ASP A 270 -11.26 14.81 17.26
C ASP A 270 -9.96 15.55 16.93
N LEU A 271 -8.91 14.81 16.57
CA LEU A 271 -7.62 15.37 16.22
C LEU A 271 -7.62 16.05 14.83
N MET A 272 -8.41 15.53 13.89
CA MET A 272 -8.42 15.87 12.46
C MET A 272 -9.69 16.59 11.99
N ALA A 273 -10.48 17.12 12.94
CA ALA A 273 -11.73 17.83 12.69
C ALA A 273 -11.67 18.61 11.37
N THR A 274 -12.51 18.22 10.39
CA THR A 274 -12.60 18.67 8.97
C THR A 274 -12.06 17.75 7.86
N SER A 275 -11.95 16.43 8.08
CA SER A 275 -11.70 15.50 6.97
C SER A 275 -12.95 15.31 6.11
N THR A 276 -13.05 16.01 4.97
CA THR A 276 -14.10 15.74 3.99
C THR A 276 -13.75 14.53 3.14
N VAL A 277 -14.71 13.64 2.89
CA VAL A 277 -14.59 12.59 1.87
C VAL A 277 -14.44 13.26 0.51
N THR A 278 -13.35 12.95 -0.18
CA THR A 278 -13.09 13.48 -1.53
C THR A 278 -13.50 12.47 -2.60
N THR A 279 -13.67 12.95 -3.83
CA THR A 279 -13.85 12.11 -5.02
C THR A 279 -12.80 10.99 -5.07
N GLU A 280 -11.53 11.31 -4.83
CA GLU A 280 -10.43 10.33 -4.87
C GLU A 280 -10.56 9.28 -3.76
N THR A 281 -11.06 9.66 -2.57
CA THR A 281 -11.32 8.72 -1.47
C THR A 281 -12.41 7.73 -1.87
N ILE A 282 -13.46 8.20 -2.53
CA ILE A 282 -14.55 7.37 -3.07
C ILE A 282 -14.00 6.45 -4.17
N ILE A 283 -13.21 6.97 -5.11
CA ILE A 283 -12.58 6.19 -6.19
C ILE A 283 -11.71 5.08 -5.60
N ALA A 284 -10.86 5.39 -4.62
CA ALA A 284 -9.99 4.41 -3.98
C ALA A 284 -10.81 3.32 -3.28
N THR A 285 -11.83 3.71 -2.50
CA THR A 285 -12.72 2.75 -1.81
C THR A 285 -13.43 1.82 -2.79
N ILE A 286 -13.99 2.36 -3.87
CA ILE A 286 -14.60 1.54 -4.92
C ILE A 286 -13.56 0.59 -5.50
N SER A 287 -12.37 1.09 -5.78
CA SER A 287 -11.32 0.31 -6.42
C SER A 287 -10.87 -0.85 -5.56
N GLU A 288 -10.76 -0.63 -4.25
CA GLU A 288 -10.44 -1.62 -3.23
C GLU A 288 -11.50 -2.73 -3.14
N ILE A 289 -12.78 -2.37 -3.05
CA ILE A 289 -13.88 -3.34 -2.93
C ILE A 289 -14.01 -4.18 -4.21
N LEU A 290 -13.93 -3.54 -5.38
CA LEU A 290 -13.99 -4.26 -6.66
C LEU A 290 -12.79 -5.21 -6.82
N THR A 291 -11.59 -4.75 -6.48
CA THR A 291 -10.38 -5.56 -6.57
C THR A 291 -10.41 -6.72 -5.58
N TYR A 292 -10.86 -6.50 -4.35
CA TYR A 292 -11.08 -7.57 -3.36
C TYR A 292 -12.01 -8.65 -3.92
N ASN A 293 -13.07 -8.25 -4.62
CA ASN A 293 -14.00 -9.13 -5.30
C ASN A 293 -13.47 -9.68 -6.64
N LYS A 294 -12.18 -9.52 -6.95
CA LYS A 294 -11.52 -9.97 -8.18
C LYS A 294 -12.15 -9.40 -9.47
N LEU A 295 -12.86 -8.28 -9.36
CA LEU A 295 -13.32 -7.50 -10.51
C LEU A 295 -12.18 -6.61 -10.99
N GLN A 296 -12.03 -6.53 -12.30
CA GLN A 296 -10.96 -5.77 -12.94
C GLN A 296 -11.50 -4.44 -13.43
N ILE A 297 -11.02 -3.34 -12.86
CA ILE A 297 -11.37 -2.00 -13.31
C ILE A 297 -10.63 -1.74 -14.62
N GLN A 298 -11.37 -1.39 -15.68
CA GLN A 298 -10.82 -1.07 -16.99
C GLN A 298 -10.76 0.44 -17.19
N GLU A 299 -11.78 1.15 -16.71
CA GLU A 299 -11.94 2.57 -16.94
C GLU A 299 -12.75 3.20 -15.80
N PHE A 300 -12.36 4.43 -15.45
CA PHE A 300 -13.06 5.26 -14.48
C PHE A 300 -13.33 6.63 -15.12
N GLU A 301 -14.60 6.96 -15.33
CA GLU A 301 -15.05 8.24 -15.86
C GLU A 301 -15.91 8.95 -14.80
N HIS A 302 -15.51 10.17 -14.43
CA HIS A 302 -16.29 11.04 -13.57
C HIS A 302 -16.60 12.35 -14.31
N THR A 303 -17.89 12.64 -14.46
CA THR A 303 -18.42 13.94 -14.87
C THR A 303 -19.15 14.56 -13.69
N SER A 304 -19.36 15.88 -13.70
CA SER A 304 -19.95 16.62 -12.56
C SER A 304 -21.20 16.00 -11.94
N ASN A 305 -21.99 15.25 -12.72
CA ASN A 305 -23.26 14.65 -12.27
C ASN A 305 -23.33 13.12 -12.45
N ARG A 306 -22.27 12.46 -12.94
CA ARG A 306 -22.32 11.03 -13.25
C ARG A 306 -20.96 10.37 -13.14
N TRP A 307 -20.98 9.20 -12.49
CA TRP A 307 -19.87 8.27 -12.41
C TRP A 307 -20.16 7.10 -13.37
N LYS A 308 -19.16 6.71 -14.15
CA LYS A 308 -19.18 5.51 -14.98
C LYS A 308 -17.90 4.72 -14.71
N ILE A 309 -18.08 3.45 -14.36
CA ILE A 309 -16.98 2.53 -14.07
C ILE A 309 -17.16 1.34 -15.00
N THR A 310 -16.14 1.08 -15.81
CA THR A 310 -16.11 -0.11 -16.67
C THR A 310 -15.35 -1.20 -15.95
N ILE A 311 -16.02 -2.31 -15.65
CA ILE A 311 -15.43 -3.47 -14.99
C ILE A 311 -15.44 -4.69 -15.93
N LEU A 312 -14.41 -5.52 -15.80
CA LEU A 312 -14.33 -6.84 -16.39
C LEU A 312 -14.39 -7.87 -15.26
N ASP A 313 -15.25 -8.88 -15.39
CA ASP A 313 -15.25 -10.03 -14.50
C ASP A 313 -14.55 -11.22 -15.17
N PRO A 314 -13.29 -11.55 -14.80
CA PRO A 314 -12.57 -12.67 -15.39
C PRO A 314 -13.22 -14.03 -15.14
N TYR A 315 -14.09 -14.12 -14.14
CA TYR A 315 -14.72 -15.37 -13.69
C TYR A 315 -16.13 -15.58 -14.25
N ALA A 316 -16.65 -14.63 -15.03
CA ALA A 316 -17.97 -14.70 -15.65
C ALA A 316 -19.10 -15.06 -14.64
N ARG A 317 -19.10 -14.42 -13.47
CA ARG A 317 -20.15 -14.60 -12.45
C ARG A 317 -21.52 -14.19 -12.98
N GLN A 318 -22.56 -14.65 -12.30
CA GLN A 318 -23.91 -14.26 -12.66
C GLN A 318 -24.14 -12.77 -12.39
N ASN A 319 -25.01 -12.16 -13.19
CA ASN A 319 -25.31 -10.73 -13.07
C ASN A 319 -25.79 -10.34 -11.67
N ASP A 320 -26.50 -11.21 -10.98
CA ASP A 320 -27.00 -10.92 -9.63
C ASP A 320 -25.89 -10.91 -8.57
N ASP A 321 -24.85 -11.73 -8.73
CA ASP A 321 -23.65 -11.68 -7.88
C ASP A 321 -22.93 -10.34 -8.06
N ILE A 322 -22.78 -9.88 -9.31
CA ILE A 322 -22.16 -8.60 -9.63
C ILE A 322 -23.00 -7.44 -9.03
N LYS A 323 -24.33 -7.49 -9.15
CA LYS A 323 -25.22 -6.49 -8.54
C LYS A 323 -25.09 -6.44 -7.03
N ASN A 324 -24.92 -7.58 -6.36
CA ASN A 324 -24.72 -7.62 -4.91
C ASN A 324 -23.41 -6.94 -4.52
N ILE A 325 -22.30 -7.24 -5.21
CA ILE A 325 -21.01 -6.57 -4.98
C ILE A 325 -21.13 -5.05 -5.17
N LEU A 326 -21.83 -4.62 -6.21
CA LEU A 326 -22.06 -3.18 -6.45
C LEU A 326 -22.93 -2.54 -5.36
N ARG A 327 -23.92 -3.28 -4.82
CA ARG A 327 -24.73 -2.80 -3.68
C ARG A 327 -23.89 -2.63 -2.43
N ASP A 328 -23.04 -3.60 -2.11
CA ASP A 328 -22.12 -3.54 -0.97
C ASP A 328 -21.14 -2.36 -1.12
N THR A 329 -20.65 -2.13 -2.35
CA THR A 329 -19.81 -0.98 -2.67
C THR A 329 -20.53 0.34 -2.39
N LEU A 330 -21.80 0.48 -2.80
CA LEU A 330 -22.60 1.69 -2.54
C LEU A 330 -22.90 1.89 -1.05
N GLN A 331 -23.12 0.80 -0.31
CA GLN A 331 -23.31 0.84 1.13
C GLN A 331 -22.07 1.34 1.85
N ALA A 332 -20.88 0.86 1.47
CA ALA A 332 -19.61 1.33 2.01
C ALA A 332 -19.38 2.83 1.77
N ILE A 333 -19.65 3.32 0.55
CA ILE A 333 -19.53 4.75 0.22
C ILE A 333 -20.49 5.59 1.05
N SER A 334 -21.73 5.12 1.23
CA SER A 334 -22.76 5.82 1.99
C SER A 334 -22.38 5.91 3.47
N PHE A 335 -21.79 4.84 4.03
CA PHE A 335 -21.26 4.85 5.40
C PHE A 335 -20.11 5.85 5.56
N LEU A 336 -19.17 5.91 4.59
CA LEU A 336 -18.04 6.85 4.67
C LEU A 336 -18.47 8.31 4.51
N SER A 337 -19.55 8.58 3.78
CA SER A 337 -19.98 9.94 3.42
C SER A 337 -20.99 10.57 4.38
N GLY A 338 -21.56 9.77 5.30
CA GLY A 338 -22.51 10.21 6.33
C GLY A 338 -21.80 10.45 7.64
#